data_AF-A0A6P0THN8-F1
#
_entry.id   AF-A0A6P0THN8-F1
#
_cell.length_a   1.000
_cell.length_b   1.000
_cell.length_c   1.000
_cell.angle_alpha   90.00
_cell.angle_beta   90.00
_cell.angle_gamma   90.00
#
_symmetry.space_group_name_H-M   'P 1'
#
loop_
_entity.id
_entity.type
_entity.pdbx_description
1 polymer ?
#
loop_
_entity_poly.entity_id
_entity_poly.type
_entity_poly.pdbx_seq_one_letter_code
_entity_poly.pdbx_strand_id
1 'polypeptide(L)'
;PELFEAIAHFTRCLNAPPCHHILLTDDLNAAVVQRPRFGLFGGQTNYLLLGLPLMQVLSPRQFQAVILHELGHLSGNDGRFSGWIYHIRQLWFDLAEQSEATPHGNWLFRWFFQWYAPFFKAYSFVLARVNEYEADRVAAQWVGAETKAEALLQTHIYSQFLHNTVWPQIYSRAIAFDTPPDQVITTLLHQLRRGPSPDTVQTTVELALMDATDNDDTHPCLGDRLRALGYTVDANRLPGPAQQTAAQHFLGSDLSPWLDRLDIAWVNQHDKAWSLRHQIYQQQQHCLIRLTKKAAIESLTLGELWQRAWLTQQLGHKTAAIPLYQAVLRRSPYHAQAHYHLGKILVEQDNWHGIAHLKQAMASHPTLVIPCAELLYEVYQSRRQWHKADIYRQRRQQHQALWAIATDERTTLRPSDQFQPHQLPPEECQQLADYFHQCAEVQAIYLVKKGFAPADDPPIYVFGVVRRFVSERGAEHRDNTHFCQWLQAGLCFAADLQVVVLHQPSLPLCKAIRQVNQALLYGRR
;
A
#
# COMPACT_ATOMS: atom_id res chain seq x y z
N PRO A 1 -8.90 -34.35 -3.37
CA PRO A 1 -8.47 -35.47 -2.49
C PRO A 1 -6.99 -35.42 -2.15
N GLU A 2 -6.12 -35.35 -3.16
CA GLU A 2 -4.66 -35.34 -3.00
C GLU A 2 -4.13 -34.20 -2.12
N LEU A 3 -4.67 -32.99 -2.24
CA LEU A 3 -4.28 -31.86 -1.39
C LEU A 3 -4.52 -32.14 0.11
N PHE A 4 -5.67 -32.74 0.44
CA PHE A 4 -6.00 -33.09 1.82
C PHE A 4 -5.07 -34.17 2.37
N GLU A 5 -4.71 -35.15 1.54
CA GLU A 5 -3.74 -36.19 1.91
C GLU A 5 -2.35 -35.61 2.17
N ALA A 6 -1.89 -34.69 1.30
CA ALA A 6 -0.62 -33.99 1.48
C ALA A 6 -0.61 -33.19 2.80
N ILE A 7 -1.66 -32.41 3.07
CA ILE A 7 -1.78 -31.63 4.31
C ILE A 7 -1.80 -32.58 5.52
N ALA A 8 -2.62 -33.64 5.51
CA ALA A 8 -2.69 -34.60 6.60
C ALA A 8 -1.38 -35.36 6.83
N HIS A 9 -0.61 -35.62 5.77
CA HIS A 9 0.73 -36.18 5.87
C HIS A 9 1.67 -35.20 6.57
N PHE A 10 1.76 -33.95 6.10
CA PHE A 10 2.64 -32.93 6.68
C PHE A 10 2.26 -32.59 8.12
N THR A 11 0.98 -32.49 8.45
CA THR A 11 0.50 -32.27 9.82
C THR A 11 1.01 -33.36 10.77
N ARG A 12 0.97 -34.64 10.35
CA ARG A 12 1.50 -35.75 11.15
C ARG A 12 3.02 -35.68 11.27
N CYS A 13 3.71 -35.43 10.16
CA CYS A 13 5.17 -35.37 10.12
C CYS A 13 5.76 -34.23 10.98
N LEU A 14 5.07 -33.09 11.04
CA LEU A 14 5.47 -31.94 11.84
C LEU A 14 4.93 -31.98 13.27
N ASN A 15 4.14 -32.99 13.63
CA ASN A 15 3.39 -33.04 14.89
C ASN A 15 2.58 -31.74 15.13
N ALA A 16 2.04 -31.16 14.04
CA ALA A 16 1.24 -29.95 14.11
C ALA A 16 -0.20 -30.28 14.55
N PRO A 17 -0.89 -29.34 15.24
CA PRO A 17 -2.32 -29.43 15.47
C PRO A 17 -3.12 -29.71 14.19
N PRO A 18 -4.20 -30.53 14.25
CA PRO A 18 -4.97 -30.88 13.06
C PRO A 18 -5.63 -29.65 12.42
N CYS A 19 -5.52 -29.53 11.10
CA CYS A 19 -6.29 -28.56 10.32
C CYS A 19 -7.74 -29.06 10.22
N HIS A 20 -8.68 -28.32 10.82
CA HIS A 20 -10.08 -28.71 10.87
C HIS A 20 -10.84 -28.25 9.62
N HIS A 21 -10.44 -27.10 9.08
CA HIS A 21 -11.03 -26.51 7.89
C HIS A 21 -9.92 -26.01 6.95
N ILE A 22 -10.12 -26.24 5.66
CA ILE A 22 -9.27 -25.70 4.60
C ILE A 22 -10.16 -24.80 3.74
N LEU A 23 -9.80 -23.53 3.62
CA LEU A 23 -10.56 -22.52 2.89
C LEU A 23 -9.72 -22.01 1.72
N LEU A 24 -10.34 -21.85 0.56
CA LEU A 24 -9.74 -21.15 -0.57
C LEU A 24 -10.05 -19.65 -0.48
N THR A 25 -9.05 -18.81 -0.71
CA THR A 25 -9.18 -17.34 -0.70
C THR A 25 -8.69 -16.74 -2.02
N ASP A 26 -8.94 -15.45 -2.20
CA ASP A 26 -8.51 -14.61 -3.32
C ASP A 26 -7.14 -13.93 -3.07
N ASP A 27 -6.45 -14.26 -1.99
CA ASP A 27 -5.15 -13.70 -1.65
C ASP A 27 -4.00 -14.41 -2.40
N LEU A 28 -2.92 -13.68 -2.71
CA LEU A 28 -1.63 -14.31 -3.03
C LEU A 28 -0.89 -14.62 -1.73
N ASN A 29 -1.47 -15.48 -0.90
CA ASN A 29 -0.88 -15.91 0.37
C ASN A 29 -1.44 -17.26 0.85
N ALA A 30 -0.79 -17.85 1.85
CA ALA A 30 -1.36 -18.91 2.68
C ALA A 30 -1.24 -18.49 4.14
N ALA A 31 -2.16 -18.93 4.98
CA ALA A 31 -2.11 -18.61 6.41
C ALA A 31 -2.81 -19.67 7.24
N VAL A 32 -2.39 -19.81 8.49
CA VAL A 32 -3.15 -20.57 9.49
C VAL A 32 -3.79 -19.64 10.50
N VAL A 33 -5.08 -19.85 10.76
CA VAL A 33 -5.87 -19.12 11.75
C VAL A 33 -6.44 -20.08 12.79
N GLN A 34 -6.21 -19.79 14.07
CA GLN A 34 -6.80 -20.54 15.19
C GLN A 34 -7.98 -19.76 15.80
N ARG A 35 -9.15 -20.39 15.92
CA ARG A 35 -10.32 -19.82 16.61
C ARG A 35 -10.69 -20.62 17.86
N PRO A 36 -10.83 -19.99 19.04
CA PRO A 36 -11.23 -20.68 20.26
C PRO A 36 -12.69 -21.15 20.15
N ARG A 37 -12.97 -22.41 20.52
CA ARG A 37 -14.35 -22.95 20.45
C ARG A 37 -15.24 -22.48 21.61
N PHE A 38 -14.68 -22.33 22.82
CA PHE A 38 -15.41 -21.96 24.05
C PHE A 38 -14.51 -21.24 25.08
N GLY A 39 -14.02 -20.05 24.75
CA GLY A 39 -13.12 -19.30 25.64
C GLY A 39 -11.84 -20.09 26.00
N LEU A 40 -11.31 -19.90 27.20
CA LEU A 40 -10.05 -20.52 27.64
C LEU A 40 -10.08 -22.06 27.75
N PHE A 41 -11.27 -22.68 27.80
CA PHE A 41 -11.43 -24.12 28.10
C PHE A 41 -11.85 -24.98 26.89
N GLY A 42 -12.16 -24.38 25.74
CA GLY A 42 -12.77 -25.09 24.60
C GLY A 42 -11.83 -25.67 23.55
N GLY A 43 -10.51 -25.53 23.71
CA GLY A 43 -9.55 -25.84 22.64
C GLY A 43 -9.68 -24.90 21.42
N GLN A 44 -8.89 -25.18 20.38
CA GLN A 44 -8.80 -24.34 19.17
C GLN A 44 -9.32 -25.09 17.94
N THR A 45 -10.01 -24.36 17.05
CA THR A 45 -10.30 -24.80 15.69
C THR A 45 -9.27 -24.17 14.75
N ASN A 46 -8.53 -25.00 14.02
CA ASN A 46 -7.50 -24.54 13.10
C ASN A 46 -8.06 -24.48 11.67
N TYR A 47 -7.89 -23.33 11.04
CA TYR A 47 -8.25 -23.04 9.65
C TYR A 47 -6.96 -22.84 8.85
N LEU A 48 -6.81 -23.56 7.74
CA LEU A 48 -5.76 -23.31 6.77
C LEU A 48 -6.37 -22.56 5.58
N LEU A 49 -5.95 -21.30 5.40
CA LEU A 49 -6.34 -20.45 4.29
C LEU A 49 -5.33 -20.65 3.16
N LEU A 50 -5.82 -21.01 1.98
CA LEU A 50 -5.02 -21.25 0.79
C LEU A 50 -5.46 -20.30 -0.32
N GLY A 51 -4.61 -19.35 -0.67
CA GLY A 51 -4.85 -18.41 -1.74
C GLY A 51 -4.84 -19.06 -3.11
N LEU A 52 -5.93 -18.93 -3.89
CA LEU A 52 -5.98 -19.44 -5.25
C LEU A 52 -4.95 -18.76 -6.18
N PRO A 53 -4.72 -17.43 -6.09
CA PRO A 53 -3.59 -16.77 -6.75
C PRO A 53 -2.22 -17.36 -6.40
N LEU A 54 -2.00 -17.73 -5.13
CA LEU A 54 -0.76 -18.38 -4.72
C LEU A 54 -0.60 -19.76 -5.37
N MET A 55 -1.67 -20.57 -5.40
CA MET A 55 -1.68 -21.87 -6.07
C MET A 55 -1.43 -21.75 -7.59
N GLN A 56 -1.80 -20.62 -8.19
CA GLN A 56 -1.62 -20.38 -9.62
C GLN A 56 -0.18 -20.02 -10.00
N VAL A 57 0.59 -19.41 -9.10
CA VAL A 57 1.97 -18.98 -9.39
C VAL A 57 3.00 -20.05 -9.02
N LEU A 58 2.70 -20.89 -8.03
CA LEU A 58 3.61 -21.92 -7.55
C LEU A 58 3.43 -23.25 -8.27
N SER A 59 4.52 -23.99 -8.44
CA SER A 59 4.45 -25.42 -8.76
C SER A 59 3.90 -26.22 -7.57
N PRO A 60 3.43 -27.47 -7.77
CA PRO A 60 2.93 -28.29 -6.66
C PRO A 60 3.92 -28.43 -5.51
N ARG A 61 5.22 -28.64 -5.81
CA ARG A 61 6.26 -28.77 -4.78
C ARG A 61 6.56 -27.44 -4.07
N GLN A 62 6.59 -26.33 -4.80
CA GLN A 62 6.75 -25.00 -4.19
C GLN A 62 5.56 -24.66 -3.29
N PHE A 63 4.33 -25.00 -3.70
CA PHE A 63 3.14 -24.81 -2.88
C PHE A 63 3.15 -25.67 -1.62
N GLN A 64 3.59 -26.93 -1.72
CA GLN A 64 3.82 -27.78 -0.55
C GLN A 64 4.85 -27.16 0.41
N ALA A 65 5.91 -26.50 -0.11
CA ALA A 65 6.89 -25.79 0.71
C ALA A 65 6.26 -24.63 1.51
N VAL A 66 5.25 -23.95 0.96
CA VAL A 66 4.48 -22.94 1.68
C VAL A 66 3.60 -23.58 2.74
N ILE A 67 2.87 -24.65 2.41
CA ILE A 67 2.04 -25.37 3.41
C ILE A 67 2.89 -25.88 4.59
N LEU A 68 4.05 -26.48 4.31
CA LEU A 68 4.97 -26.95 5.34
C LEU A 68 5.48 -25.82 6.23
N HIS A 69 5.73 -24.64 5.66
CA HIS A 69 6.12 -23.45 6.42
C HIS A 69 4.98 -22.99 7.34
N GLU A 70 3.76 -22.86 6.82
CA GLU A 70 2.57 -22.49 7.61
C GLU A 70 2.25 -23.50 8.73
N LEU A 71 2.41 -24.80 8.45
CA LEU A 71 2.25 -25.85 9.46
C LEU A 71 3.42 -25.88 10.46
N GLY A 72 4.62 -25.47 10.05
CA GLY A 72 5.78 -25.31 10.94
C GLY A 72 5.54 -24.24 12.00
N HIS A 73 4.85 -23.15 11.65
CA HIS A 73 4.40 -22.16 12.62
C HIS A 73 3.43 -22.73 13.65
N LEU A 74 2.59 -23.69 13.26
CA LEU A 74 1.66 -24.35 14.16
C LEU A 74 2.30 -25.37 15.11
N SER A 75 3.40 -26.02 14.70
CA SER A 75 4.05 -27.09 15.48
C SER A 75 5.08 -26.57 16.48
N GLY A 76 5.65 -25.37 16.25
CA GLY A 76 6.36 -24.63 17.29
C GLY A 76 5.42 -24.33 18.46
N ASN A 77 5.95 -24.22 19.69
CA ASN A 77 5.18 -23.85 20.90
C ASN A 77 4.49 -22.46 20.80
N ASP A 78 4.70 -21.78 19.67
CA ASP A 78 4.27 -20.45 19.28
C ASP A 78 3.23 -20.46 18.14
N GLY A 79 2.37 -21.48 18.07
CA GLY A 79 1.21 -21.55 17.15
C GLY A 79 0.15 -20.44 17.30
N ARG A 80 0.51 -19.32 17.93
CA ARG A 80 -0.34 -18.17 18.24
C ARG A 80 -0.07 -16.94 17.37
N PHE A 81 0.97 -16.87 16.53
CA PHE A 81 1.54 -15.53 16.23
C PHE A 81 1.92 -15.06 14.81
N SER A 82 2.09 -15.87 13.76
CA SER A 82 2.69 -15.35 12.50
C SER A 82 1.69 -14.97 11.39
N GLY A 83 0.79 -15.85 10.96
CA GLY A 83 -0.27 -15.50 9.97
C GLY A 83 -1.33 -14.53 10.50
N TRP A 84 -1.32 -14.35 11.83
CA TRP A 84 -2.20 -13.51 12.62
C TRP A 84 -1.95 -12.01 12.36
N ILE A 85 -0.71 -11.56 12.08
CA ILE A 85 -0.34 -10.14 12.10
C ILE A 85 -0.97 -9.33 10.96
N TYR A 86 -1.06 -9.83 9.72
CA TYR A 86 -1.68 -9.07 8.63
C TYR A 86 -3.20 -8.93 8.81
N HIS A 87 -3.86 -10.02 9.19
CA HIS A 87 -5.31 -10.07 9.40
C HIS A 87 -5.76 -9.38 10.69
N ILE A 88 -4.95 -9.44 11.75
CA ILE A 88 -5.15 -8.66 12.98
C ILE A 88 -4.85 -7.20 12.75
N ARG A 89 -3.91 -6.85 11.89
CA ARG A 89 -3.68 -5.44 11.53
C ARG A 89 -4.87 -4.89 10.74
N GLN A 90 -5.45 -5.66 9.81
CA GLN A 90 -6.71 -5.28 9.17
C GLN A 90 -7.86 -5.25 10.17
N LEU A 91 -8.05 -6.28 11.01
CA LEU A 91 -9.06 -6.27 12.08
C LEU A 91 -8.83 -5.14 13.11
N TRP A 92 -7.59 -4.72 13.37
CA TRP A 92 -7.26 -3.62 14.28
C TRP A 92 -7.40 -2.26 13.59
N PHE A 93 -7.14 -2.16 12.29
CA PHE A 93 -7.46 -0.97 11.50
C PHE A 93 -8.98 -0.82 11.37
N ASP A 94 -9.69 -1.90 11.07
CA ASP A 94 -11.14 -1.98 11.02
C ASP A 94 -11.77 -1.73 12.40
N LEU A 95 -11.19 -2.26 13.49
CA LEU A 95 -11.65 -1.99 14.86
C LEU A 95 -11.26 -0.59 15.34
N ALA A 96 -10.12 -0.04 14.93
CA ALA A 96 -9.75 1.34 15.21
C ALA A 96 -10.72 2.31 14.51
N GLU A 97 -11.02 2.03 13.24
CA GLU A 97 -11.98 2.76 12.39
C GLU A 97 -13.42 2.63 12.91
N GLN A 98 -13.82 1.46 13.42
CA GLN A 98 -15.11 1.25 14.11
C GLN A 98 -15.17 1.86 15.52
N SER A 99 -14.03 1.95 16.23
CA SER A 99 -13.97 2.49 17.59
C SER A 99 -14.04 4.02 17.65
N GLU A 100 -13.86 4.70 16.52
CA GLU A 100 -14.17 6.13 16.36
C GLU A 100 -15.68 6.40 16.26
N ALA A 101 -16.51 5.37 16.01
CA ALA A 101 -17.95 5.49 15.86
C ALA A 101 -18.75 5.34 17.18
N THR A 102 -18.11 5.01 18.32
CA THR A 102 -18.82 4.88 19.62
C THR A 102 -18.16 5.70 20.75
N PRO A 103 -18.81 6.76 21.30
CA PRO A 103 -18.17 7.73 22.19
C PRO A 103 -17.84 7.28 23.62
N HIS A 104 -18.30 6.11 24.09
CA HIS A 104 -18.40 5.85 25.54
C HIS A 104 -17.68 4.59 26.08
N GLY A 105 -16.76 3.95 25.33
CA GLY A 105 -16.10 2.71 25.78
C GLY A 105 -14.56 2.64 25.70
N ASN A 106 -13.86 3.66 25.20
CA ASN A 106 -12.58 3.45 24.51
C ASN A 106 -11.30 3.95 25.24
N TRP A 107 -11.35 4.29 26.53
CA TRP A 107 -10.17 4.82 27.25
C TRP A 107 -9.13 3.71 27.60
N LEU A 108 -9.59 2.56 28.08
CA LEU A 108 -8.73 1.40 28.37
C LEU A 108 -8.06 0.84 27.11
N PHE A 109 -8.79 0.84 25.99
CA PHE A 109 -8.28 0.40 24.69
C PHE A 109 -7.23 1.35 24.12
N ARG A 110 -7.46 2.68 24.17
CA ARG A 110 -6.44 3.67 23.73
C ARG A 110 -5.17 3.62 24.57
N TRP A 111 -5.29 3.45 25.90
CA TRP A 111 -4.15 3.28 26.79
C TRP A 111 -3.38 1.98 26.50
N PHE A 112 -4.09 0.88 26.28
CA PHE A 112 -3.50 -0.39 25.85
C PHE A 112 -2.76 -0.26 24.50
N PHE A 113 -3.34 0.38 23.48
CA PHE A 113 -2.67 0.60 22.19
C PHE A 113 -1.46 1.54 22.28
N GLN A 114 -1.47 2.57 23.13
CA GLN A 114 -0.37 3.52 23.23
C GLN A 114 0.85 2.98 23.96
N TRP A 115 0.66 2.10 24.95
CA TRP A 115 1.75 1.58 25.77
C TRP A 115 2.13 0.14 25.42
N TYR A 116 1.16 -0.74 25.16
CA TYR A 116 1.42 -2.15 24.87
C TYR A 116 1.81 -2.38 23.41
N ALA A 117 1.22 -1.67 22.44
CA ALA A 117 1.53 -1.89 21.02
C ALA A 117 3.00 -1.65 20.65
N PRO A 118 3.70 -0.59 21.12
CA PRO A 118 5.13 -0.39 20.83
C PRO A 118 6.03 -1.43 21.52
N PHE A 119 5.70 -1.80 22.76
CA PHE A 119 6.42 -2.81 23.54
C PHE A 119 6.25 -4.22 22.94
N PHE A 120 5.04 -4.55 22.52
CA PHE A 120 4.70 -5.79 21.82
C PHE A 120 5.28 -5.82 20.40
N LYS A 121 5.31 -4.70 19.69
CA LYS A 121 5.97 -4.52 18.38
C LYS A 121 7.46 -4.89 18.48
N ALA A 122 8.20 -4.32 19.43
CA ALA A 122 9.61 -4.62 19.62
C ALA A 122 9.90 -6.06 20.12
N TYR A 123 9.06 -6.59 21.01
CA TYR A 123 9.26 -7.93 21.61
C TYR A 123 8.82 -9.09 20.69
N SER A 124 7.76 -8.91 19.90
CA SER A 124 7.23 -9.95 19.00
C SER A 124 8.03 -10.10 17.70
N PHE A 125 8.73 -9.07 17.22
CA PHE A 125 9.44 -9.12 15.93
C PHE A 125 10.77 -9.88 15.96
N VAL A 126 11.54 -9.76 17.04
CA VAL A 126 12.78 -10.56 17.17
C VAL A 126 12.45 -12.05 17.25
N LEU A 127 11.37 -12.41 17.97
CA LEU A 127 10.88 -13.79 18.08
C LEU A 127 10.25 -14.27 16.75
N ALA A 128 9.49 -13.43 16.05
CA ALA A 128 8.91 -13.75 14.75
C ALA A 128 9.98 -14.07 13.69
N ARG A 129 11.13 -13.38 13.70
CA ARG A 129 12.23 -13.64 12.74
C ARG A 129 12.89 -14.99 12.92
N VAL A 130 13.16 -15.40 14.16
CA VAL A 130 13.69 -16.74 14.44
C VAL A 130 12.68 -17.79 13.97
N ASN A 131 11.39 -17.57 14.25
CA ASN A 131 10.31 -18.47 13.84
C ASN A 131 10.18 -18.57 12.31
N GLU A 132 10.41 -17.48 11.56
CA GLU A 132 10.46 -17.50 10.09
C GLU A 132 11.60 -18.35 9.55
N TYR A 133 12.83 -18.17 10.08
CA TYR A 133 13.98 -18.99 9.67
C TYR A 133 13.79 -20.47 10.03
N GLU A 134 13.21 -20.76 11.20
CA GLU A 134 12.90 -22.12 11.60
C GLU A 134 11.85 -22.76 10.69
N ALA A 135 10.75 -22.06 10.40
CA ALA A 135 9.72 -22.55 9.50
C ALA A 135 10.25 -22.76 8.07
N ASP A 136 11.12 -21.87 7.57
CA ASP A 136 11.81 -22.04 6.30
C ASP A 136 12.72 -23.26 6.29
N ARG A 137 13.52 -23.45 7.34
CA ARG A 137 14.41 -24.60 7.51
C ARG A 137 13.60 -25.90 7.55
N VAL A 138 12.51 -25.93 8.29
CA VAL A 138 11.60 -27.08 8.37
C VAL A 138 11.03 -27.41 7.00
N ALA A 139 10.48 -26.44 6.28
CA ALA A 139 9.98 -26.67 4.92
C ALA A 139 11.08 -27.18 3.97
N ALA A 140 12.28 -26.59 4.04
CA ALA A 140 13.43 -26.99 3.24
C ALA A 140 13.92 -28.41 3.53
N GLN A 141 13.75 -28.94 4.75
CA GLN A 141 14.07 -30.34 5.05
C GLN A 141 13.22 -31.35 4.28
N TRP A 142 12.00 -30.96 3.88
CA TRP A 142 11.05 -31.84 3.19
C TRP A 142 11.08 -31.66 1.67
N VAL A 143 11.09 -30.41 1.20
CA VAL A 143 11.03 -30.11 -0.25
C VAL A 143 12.40 -29.83 -0.87
N GLY A 144 13.44 -29.65 -0.05
CA GLY A 144 14.75 -29.17 -0.47
C GLY A 144 14.90 -27.65 -0.38
N ALA A 145 16.11 -27.19 -0.10
CA ALA A 145 16.43 -25.76 0.04
C ALA A 145 16.15 -24.96 -1.24
N GLU A 146 16.49 -25.51 -2.40
CA GLU A 146 16.23 -24.88 -3.71
C GLU A 146 14.74 -24.67 -3.96
N THR A 147 13.90 -25.69 -3.77
CA THR A 147 12.44 -25.56 -3.95
C THR A 147 11.81 -24.57 -2.98
N LYS A 148 12.26 -24.52 -1.72
CA LYS A 148 11.77 -23.53 -0.77
C LYS A 148 12.22 -22.12 -1.13
N ALA A 149 13.47 -21.94 -1.55
CA ALA A 149 14.00 -20.67 -2.01
C ALA A 149 13.26 -20.15 -3.26
N GLU A 150 13.02 -21.00 -4.25
CA GLU A 150 12.22 -20.66 -5.42
C GLU A 150 10.78 -20.29 -5.07
N ALA A 151 10.17 -20.95 -4.08
CA ALA A 151 8.83 -20.58 -3.60
C ALA A 151 8.81 -19.17 -3.00
N LEU A 152 9.85 -18.79 -2.24
CA LEU A 152 9.99 -17.42 -1.71
C LEU A 152 10.18 -16.39 -2.84
N LEU A 153 11.05 -16.70 -3.81
CA LEU A 153 11.28 -15.84 -4.98
C LEU A 153 9.98 -15.65 -5.77
N GLN A 154 9.30 -16.73 -6.15
CA GLN A 154 8.05 -16.69 -6.92
C GLN A 154 6.96 -15.89 -6.21
N THR A 155 6.77 -16.14 -4.91
CA THR A 155 5.78 -15.42 -4.10
C THR A 155 6.08 -13.92 -4.09
N HIS A 156 7.34 -13.53 -3.91
CA HIS A 156 7.75 -12.13 -3.93
C HIS A 156 7.57 -11.48 -5.31
N ILE A 157 8.08 -12.11 -6.37
CA ILE A 157 7.98 -11.63 -7.76
C ILE A 157 6.53 -11.37 -8.14
N TYR A 158 5.65 -12.34 -7.88
CA TYR A 158 4.26 -12.24 -8.27
C TYR A 158 3.44 -11.31 -7.36
N SER A 159 3.80 -11.16 -6.09
CA SER A 159 3.22 -10.13 -5.21
C SER A 159 3.51 -8.73 -5.76
N GLN A 160 4.75 -8.44 -6.14
CA GLN A 160 5.14 -7.17 -6.77
C GLN A 160 4.46 -6.97 -8.13
N PHE A 161 4.36 -8.02 -8.95
CA PHE A 161 3.65 -7.96 -10.22
C PHE A 161 2.15 -7.64 -10.05
N LEU A 162 1.49 -8.27 -9.06
CA LEU A 162 0.09 -7.96 -8.74
C LEU A 162 -0.08 -6.50 -8.33
N HIS A 163 0.73 -6.04 -7.37
CA HIS A 163 0.62 -4.69 -6.82
C HIS A 163 0.93 -3.60 -7.87
N ASN A 164 2.00 -3.77 -8.64
CA ASN A 164 2.51 -2.72 -9.53
C ASN A 164 1.85 -2.74 -10.92
N THR A 165 1.27 -3.87 -11.35
CA THR A 165 0.73 -4.03 -12.71
C THR A 165 -0.74 -4.42 -12.74
N VAL A 166 -1.10 -5.53 -12.09
CA VAL A 166 -2.43 -6.14 -12.24
C VAL A 166 -3.53 -5.32 -11.55
N TRP A 167 -3.34 -4.99 -10.26
CA TRP A 167 -4.33 -4.23 -9.48
C TRP A 167 -4.58 -2.82 -10.03
N PRO A 168 -3.55 -2.03 -10.43
CA PRO A 168 -3.77 -0.74 -11.06
C PRO A 168 -4.62 -0.83 -12.33
N GLN A 169 -4.42 -1.86 -13.16
CA GLN A 169 -5.23 -2.06 -14.38
C GLN A 169 -6.69 -2.39 -14.02
N ILE A 170 -6.92 -3.25 -13.03
CA ILE A 170 -8.27 -3.59 -12.57
C ILE A 170 -8.95 -2.34 -12.00
N TYR A 171 -8.33 -1.65 -11.05
CA TYR A 171 -8.90 -0.48 -10.40
C TYR A 171 -9.08 0.73 -11.30
N SER A 172 -8.30 0.86 -12.39
CA SER A 172 -8.54 1.91 -13.38
C SER A 172 -9.89 1.77 -14.09
N ARG A 173 -10.53 0.58 -14.07
CA ARG A 173 -11.88 0.42 -14.63
C ARG A 173 -12.93 1.22 -13.86
N ALA A 174 -12.68 1.52 -12.58
CA ALA A 174 -13.55 2.37 -11.77
C ALA A 174 -13.59 3.83 -12.28
N ILE A 175 -12.71 4.22 -13.21
CA ILE A 175 -12.81 5.51 -13.93
C ILE A 175 -14.09 5.54 -14.77
N ALA A 176 -14.48 4.42 -15.38
CA ALA A 176 -15.59 4.33 -16.33
C ALA A 176 -16.85 3.68 -15.76
N PHE A 177 -16.71 2.76 -14.78
CA PHE A 177 -17.82 1.96 -14.26
C PHE A 177 -17.96 2.14 -12.74
N ASP A 178 -19.20 2.29 -12.28
CA ASP A 178 -19.59 2.44 -10.88
C ASP A 178 -19.74 1.10 -10.14
N THR A 179 -19.83 -0.01 -10.87
CA THR A 179 -19.82 -1.38 -10.34
C THR A 179 -18.51 -2.12 -10.66
N PRO A 180 -18.09 -3.04 -9.78
CA PRO A 180 -16.94 -3.89 -10.04
C PRO A 180 -17.20 -4.86 -11.23
N PRO A 181 -16.16 -5.27 -11.99
CA PRO A 181 -16.31 -6.30 -13.00
C PRO A 181 -16.62 -7.68 -12.39
N ASP A 182 -17.42 -8.49 -13.08
CA ASP A 182 -17.91 -9.78 -12.57
C ASP A 182 -16.86 -10.92 -12.57
N GLN A 183 -15.67 -10.71 -13.13
CA GLN A 183 -14.63 -11.74 -13.36
C GLN A 183 -13.22 -11.27 -12.96
N VAL A 184 -13.09 -10.60 -11.83
CA VAL A 184 -11.83 -10.01 -11.36
C VAL A 184 -10.79 -11.07 -11.02
N ILE A 185 -11.15 -12.09 -10.25
CA ILE A 185 -10.27 -13.21 -9.84
C ILE A 185 -9.90 -14.05 -11.06
N THR A 186 -10.86 -14.34 -11.93
CA THR A 186 -10.58 -15.02 -13.21
C THR A 186 -9.58 -14.24 -14.07
N THR A 187 -9.79 -12.92 -14.24
CA THR A 187 -8.86 -12.06 -14.99
C THR A 187 -7.46 -12.04 -14.35
N LEU A 188 -7.41 -11.93 -13.03
CA LEU A 188 -6.18 -11.91 -12.24
C LEU A 188 -5.38 -13.20 -12.44
N LEU A 189 -6.02 -14.37 -12.36
CA LEU A 189 -5.36 -15.66 -12.53
C LEU A 189 -4.83 -15.88 -13.96
N HIS A 190 -5.54 -15.37 -14.97
CA HIS A 190 -5.04 -15.33 -16.34
C HIS A 190 -3.78 -14.45 -16.49
N GLN A 191 -3.74 -13.30 -15.82
CA GLN A 191 -2.55 -12.44 -15.84
C GLN A 191 -1.37 -13.07 -15.08
N LEU A 192 -1.62 -13.71 -13.93
CA LEU A 192 -0.61 -14.47 -13.21
C LEU A 192 -0.03 -15.62 -14.03
N ARG A 193 -0.86 -16.31 -14.83
CA ARG A 193 -0.37 -17.37 -15.72
C ARG A 193 0.57 -16.86 -16.81
N ARG A 194 0.35 -15.63 -17.31
CA ARG A 194 1.26 -14.98 -18.26
C ARG A 194 2.56 -14.54 -17.59
N GLY A 195 2.45 -14.03 -16.37
CA GLY A 195 3.59 -13.58 -15.57
C GLY A 195 4.22 -12.26 -16.04
N PRO A 196 5.12 -11.69 -15.23
CA PRO A 196 5.93 -10.54 -15.60
C PRO A 196 6.95 -10.87 -16.70
N SER A 197 7.48 -9.84 -17.38
CA SER A 197 8.58 -10.02 -18.33
C SER A 197 9.89 -10.41 -17.59
N PRO A 198 10.84 -11.08 -18.27
CA PRO A 198 12.13 -11.44 -17.66
C PRO A 198 12.90 -10.25 -17.07
N ASP A 199 12.87 -9.10 -17.74
CA ASP A 199 13.53 -7.88 -17.26
C ASP A 199 12.89 -7.37 -15.96
N THR A 200 11.55 -7.42 -15.87
CA THR A 200 10.82 -7.07 -14.64
C THR A 200 11.14 -8.05 -13.52
N VAL A 201 11.23 -9.35 -13.80
CA VAL A 201 11.61 -10.37 -12.81
C VAL A 201 13.00 -10.09 -12.27
N GLN A 202 13.97 -9.87 -13.14
CA GLN A 202 15.35 -9.59 -12.75
C GLN A 202 15.44 -8.34 -11.87
N THR A 203 14.83 -7.24 -12.32
CA THR A 203 14.80 -5.97 -11.58
C THR A 203 14.16 -6.14 -10.20
N THR A 204 13.01 -6.83 -10.14
CA THR A 204 12.28 -7.08 -8.89
C THR A 204 13.14 -7.87 -7.89
N VAL A 205 13.77 -8.96 -8.34
CA VAL A 205 14.62 -9.78 -7.49
C VAL A 205 15.85 -8.99 -7.02
N GLU A 206 16.50 -8.26 -7.91
CA GLU A 206 17.67 -7.47 -7.55
C GLU A 206 17.33 -6.41 -6.49
N LEU A 207 16.22 -5.66 -6.66
CA LEU A 207 15.74 -4.69 -5.66
C LEU A 207 15.43 -5.35 -4.32
N ALA A 208 14.75 -6.50 -4.32
CA ALA A 208 14.41 -7.25 -3.11
C ALA A 208 15.65 -7.75 -2.34
N LEU A 209 16.74 -8.06 -3.05
CA LEU A 209 18.03 -8.44 -2.45
C LEU A 209 18.81 -7.23 -1.91
N MET A 210 18.37 -6.00 -2.16
CA MET A 210 18.98 -4.79 -1.61
C MET A 210 18.37 -4.37 -0.28
N ASP A 211 17.16 -4.85 0.03
CA ASP A 211 16.48 -4.54 1.28
C ASP A 211 17.30 -5.08 2.45
N ALA A 212 17.55 -4.22 3.44
CA ALA A 212 18.06 -4.64 4.74
C ALA A 212 16.86 -4.94 5.65
N THR A 213 16.94 -6.04 6.42
CA THR A 213 15.99 -6.31 7.49
C THR A 213 16.14 -5.22 8.57
N ASP A 214 15.17 -4.31 8.67
CA ASP A 214 15.14 -3.28 9.72
C ASP A 214 14.55 -3.85 11.01
N ASN A 215 14.78 -3.23 12.17
CA ASN A 215 14.24 -3.61 13.49
C ASN A 215 12.71 -3.54 13.58
N ASP A 216 12.05 -2.86 12.65
CA ASP A 216 10.59 -2.72 12.58
C ASP A 216 9.90 -3.72 11.63
N ASP A 217 10.66 -4.51 10.85
CA ASP A 217 10.10 -5.47 9.91
C ASP A 217 9.60 -6.74 10.62
N THR A 218 8.35 -7.14 10.31
CA THR A 218 7.69 -8.33 10.88
C THR A 218 8.28 -9.64 10.34
N HIS A 219 8.92 -9.60 9.17
CA HIS A 219 9.60 -10.74 8.54
C HIS A 219 11.00 -10.33 8.10
N PRO A 220 11.99 -11.23 8.12
CA PRO A 220 13.28 -10.95 7.51
C PRO A 220 13.13 -10.68 6.00
N CYS A 221 13.97 -9.80 5.46
CA CYS A 221 13.97 -9.51 4.04
C CYS A 221 14.26 -10.78 3.21
N LEU A 222 13.84 -10.77 1.94
CA LEU A 222 13.98 -11.92 1.05
C LEU A 222 15.44 -12.41 0.97
N GLY A 223 16.40 -11.48 0.87
CA GLY A 223 17.82 -11.81 0.80
C GLY A 223 18.34 -12.57 2.02
N ASP A 224 17.90 -12.22 3.22
CA ASP A 224 18.33 -12.88 4.45
C ASP A 224 17.74 -14.29 4.57
N ARG A 225 16.48 -14.49 4.18
CA ARG A 225 15.83 -15.81 4.16
C ARG A 225 16.50 -16.76 3.16
N LEU A 226 16.82 -16.27 1.97
CA LEU A 226 17.55 -17.04 0.95
C LEU A 226 18.95 -17.43 1.44
N ARG A 227 19.67 -16.51 2.08
CA ARG A 227 20.99 -16.78 2.67
C ARG A 227 20.93 -17.82 3.78
N ALA A 228 19.91 -17.75 4.65
CA ALA A 228 19.70 -18.74 5.72
C ALA A 228 19.42 -20.15 5.17
N LEU A 229 18.81 -20.25 3.99
CA LEU A 229 18.62 -21.51 3.26
C LEU A 229 19.88 -22.00 2.52
N GLY A 230 20.98 -21.23 2.54
CA GLY A 230 22.17 -21.52 1.76
C GLY A 230 21.97 -21.37 0.25
N TYR A 231 20.90 -20.66 -0.17
CA TYR A 231 20.58 -20.46 -1.58
C TYR A 231 21.23 -19.18 -2.12
N THR A 232 21.97 -19.31 -3.21
CA THR A 232 22.56 -18.18 -3.94
C THR A 232 21.74 -17.92 -5.18
N VAL A 233 21.24 -16.69 -5.33
CA VAL A 233 20.48 -16.28 -6.51
C VAL A 233 21.43 -16.16 -7.69
N ASP A 234 21.20 -16.96 -8.73
CA ASP A 234 21.85 -16.81 -10.03
C ASP A 234 20.97 -15.93 -10.93
N ALA A 235 21.45 -14.74 -11.26
CA ALA A 235 20.74 -13.79 -12.13
C ALA A 235 20.44 -14.36 -13.53
N ASN A 236 21.22 -15.36 -14.00
CA ASN A 236 20.99 -16.01 -15.28
C ASN A 236 19.97 -17.15 -15.20
N ARG A 237 19.54 -17.53 -14.00
CA ARG A 237 18.68 -18.69 -13.76
C ARG A 237 17.57 -18.37 -12.76
N LEU A 238 16.94 -17.20 -12.94
CA LEU A 238 15.75 -16.84 -12.17
C LEU A 238 14.58 -17.77 -12.51
N PRO A 239 13.72 -18.11 -11.53
CA PRO A 239 12.66 -19.07 -11.74
C PRO A 239 11.60 -18.48 -12.68
N GLY A 240 11.32 -19.20 -13.77
CA GLY A 240 10.23 -18.86 -14.70
C GLY A 240 8.86 -19.35 -14.18
N PRO A 241 7.76 -18.98 -14.86
CA PRO A 241 6.42 -19.47 -14.51
C PRO A 241 6.38 -21.00 -14.43
N ALA A 242 5.67 -21.54 -13.43
CA ALA A 242 5.56 -22.98 -13.24
C ALA A 242 4.93 -23.66 -14.48
N GLN A 243 5.55 -24.73 -14.99
CA GLN A 243 4.99 -25.47 -16.14
C GLN A 243 3.58 -26.00 -15.85
N GLN A 244 3.42 -26.63 -14.69
CA GLN A 244 2.13 -27.01 -14.10
C GLN A 244 1.97 -26.28 -12.76
N THR A 245 0.84 -25.61 -12.55
CA THR A 245 0.57 -24.88 -11.30
C THR A 245 -0.01 -25.81 -10.24
N ALA A 246 0.13 -25.44 -8.97
CA ALA A 246 -0.54 -26.14 -7.87
C ALA A 246 -2.07 -26.08 -8.00
N ALA A 247 -2.63 -25.00 -8.54
CA ALA A 247 -4.05 -24.90 -8.84
C ALA A 247 -4.49 -25.96 -9.86
N GLN A 248 -3.74 -26.12 -10.96
CA GLN A 248 -4.01 -27.14 -11.98
C GLN A 248 -3.84 -28.56 -11.42
N HIS A 249 -2.82 -28.80 -10.61
CA HIS A 249 -2.52 -30.12 -10.05
C HIS A 249 -3.54 -30.55 -9.00
N PHE A 250 -3.81 -29.71 -8.00
CA PHE A 250 -4.63 -30.07 -6.84
C PHE A 250 -6.14 -29.87 -7.04
N LEU A 251 -6.55 -28.91 -7.89
CA LEU A 251 -7.97 -28.62 -8.13
C LEU A 251 -8.44 -29.18 -9.47
N GLY A 252 -7.58 -29.26 -10.49
CA GLY A 252 -7.92 -29.84 -11.79
C GLY A 252 -9.21 -29.25 -12.38
N SER A 253 -10.19 -30.12 -12.65
CA SER A 253 -11.52 -29.72 -13.16
C SER A 253 -12.34 -28.88 -12.17
N ASP A 254 -12.08 -28.99 -10.87
CA ASP A 254 -12.82 -28.25 -9.84
C ASP A 254 -12.40 -26.79 -9.75
N LEU A 255 -11.37 -26.36 -10.48
CA LEU A 255 -10.89 -24.97 -10.48
C LEU A 255 -11.96 -23.98 -10.95
N SER A 256 -12.71 -24.29 -12.02
CA SER A 256 -13.69 -23.36 -12.60
C SER A 256 -14.86 -23.04 -11.64
N PRO A 257 -15.50 -24.03 -10.97
CA PRO A 257 -16.50 -23.72 -9.96
C PRO A 257 -15.98 -22.88 -8.78
N TRP A 258 -14.71 -23.02 -8.40
CA TRP A 258 -14.10 -22.20 -7.35
C TRP A 258 -13.83 -20.77 -7.81
N LEU A 259 -13.40 -20.59 -9.05
CA LEU A 259 -13.25 -19.28 -9.69
C LEU A 259 -14.55 -18.49 -9.65
N ASP A 260 -15.65 -19.09 -10.14
CA ASP A 260 -16.96 -18.42 -10.18
C ASP A 260 -17.42 -17.97 -8.78
N ARG A 261 -17.19 -18.81 -7.76
CA ARG A 261 -17.52 -18.47 -6.36
C ARG A 261 -16.67 -17.34 -5.82
N LEU A 262 -15.37 -17.34 -6.10
CA LEU A 262 -14.46 -16.28 -5.65
C LEU A 262 -14.74 -14.96 -6.36
N ASP A 263 -15.11 -14.98 -7.64
CA ASP A 263 -15.52 -13.79 -8.39
C ASP A 263 -16.78 -13.16 -7.78
N ILE A 264 -17.82 -13.97 -7.51
CA ILE A 264 -19.05 -13.50 -6.84
C ILE A 264 -18.73 -12.96 -5.44
N ALA A 265 -17.90 -13.68 -4.67
CA ALA A 265 -17.52 -13.25 -3.32
C ALA A 265 -16.75 -11.92 -3.36
N TRP A 266 -15.82 -11.77 -4.31
CA TRP A 266 -15.03 -10.57 -4.48
C TRP A 266 -15.90 -9.35 -4.79
N VAL A 267 -16.83 -9.48 -5.75
CA VAL A 267 -17.80 -8.42 -6.08
C VAL A 267 -18.59 -8.00 -4.84
N ASN A 268 -19.18 -8.96 -4.12
CA ASN A 268 -19.98 -8.68 -2.94
C ASN A 268 -19.20 -7.99 -1.82
N GLN A 269 -17.92 -8.33 -1.65
CA GLN A 269 -17.04 -7.72 -0.64
C GLN A 269 -16.57 -6.31 -1.05
N HIS A 270 -16.39 -6.06 -2.35
CA HIS A 270 -15.75 -4.84 -2.84
C HIS A 270 -16.72 -3.82 -3.44
N ASP A 271 -18.02 -4.13 -3.59
CA ASP A 271 -19.03 -3.25 -4.21
C ASP A 271 -19.03 -1.83 -3.63
N LYS A 272 -19.13 -1.70 -2.30
CA LYS A 272 -19.10 -0.40 -1.62
C LYS A 272 -17.79 0.36 -1.85
N ALA A 273 -16.65 -0.31 -1.66
CA ALA A 273 -15.33 0.30 -1.84
C ALA A 273 -15.09 0.71 -3.31
N TRP A 274 -15.62 -0.05 -4.26
CA TRP A 274 -15.58 0.25 -5.68
C TRP A 274 -16.39 1.49 -6.02
N SER A 275 -17.64 1.58 -5.53
CA SER A 275 -18.49 2.76 -5.70
C SER A 275 -17.81 4.03 -5.14
N LEU A 276 -17.21 3.94 -3.96
CA LEU A 276 -16.46 5.04 -3.37
C LEU A 276 -15.23 5.45 -4.22
N ARG A 277 -14.48 4.48 -4.74
CA ARG A 277 -13.39 4.73 -5.67
C ARG A 277 -13.86 5.38 -6.98
N HIS A 278 -15.00 4.94 -7.52
CA HIS A 278 -15.61 5.55 -8.70
C HIS A 278 -15.97 7.03 -8.43
N GLN A 279 -16.56 7.34 -7.28
CA GLN A 279 -16.86 8.73 -6.90
C GLN A 279 -15.61 9.61 -6.81
N ILE A 280 -14.49 9.07 -6.31
CA ILE A 280 -13.19 9.76 -6.28
C ILE A 280 -12.73 10.05 -7.72
N TYR A 281 -12.80 9.07 -8.63
CA TYR A 281 -12.42 9.29 -10.04
C TYR A 281 -13.33 10.29 -10.75
N GLN A 282 -14.64 10.26 -10.49
CA GLN A 282 -15.57 11.26 -11.02
C GLN A 282 -15.21 12.68 -10.53
N GLN A 283 -14.86 12.82 -9.25
CA GLN A 283 -14.41 14.09 -8.69
C GLN A 283 -13.11 14.59 -9.37
N GLN A 284 -12.16 13.68 -9.61
CA GLN A 284 -10.92 13.98 -10.33
C GLN A 284 -11.18 14.41 -11.78
N GLN A 285 -12.06 13.71 -12.50
CA GLN A 285 -12.45 14.05 -13.87
C GLN A 285 -13.13 15.42 -13.95
N HIS A 286 -14.09 15.69 -13.06
CA HIS A 286 -14.74 16.99 -12.98
C HIS A 286 -13.75 18.12 -12.70
N CYS A 287 -12.79 17.88 -11.78
CA CYS A 287 -11.74 18.84 -11.50
C CYS A 287 -10.86 19.10 -12.73
N LEU A 288 -10.43 18.05 -13.44
CA LEU A 288 -9.62 18.19 -14.64
C LEU A 288 -10.36 18.94 -15.75
N ILE A 289 -11.65 18.66 -15.97
CA ILE A 289 -12.48 19.37 -16.95
C ILE A 289 -12.58 20.86 -16.58
N ARG A 290 -12.85 21.18 -15.31
CA ARG A 290 -12.92 22.56 -14.82
C ARG A 290 -11.60 23.30 -15.06
N LEU A 291 -10.47 22.69 -14.68
CA LEU A 291 -9.14 23.29 -14.86
C LEU A 291 -8.77 23.46 -16.34
N THR A 292 -9.18 22.52 -17.20
CA THR A 292 -8.95 22.61 -18.64
C THR A 292 -9.74 23.76 -19.26
N LYS A 293 -11.01 23.92 -18.87
CA LYS A 293 -11.84 25.07 -19.30
C LYS A 293 -11.27 26.40 -18.80
N LYS A 294 -10.90 26.46 -17.51
CA LYS A 294 -10.31 27.66 -16.89
C LYS A 294 -9.03 28.09 -17.63
N ALA A 295 -8.14 27.14 -17.91
CA ALA A 295 -6.88 27.40 -18.61
C ALA A 295 -7.03 27.91 -20.05
N ALA A 296 -8.21 27.72 -20.67
CA ALA A 296 -8.48 28.24 -22.01
C ALA A 296 -8.86 29.73 -22.00
N ILE A 297 -9.29 30.26 -20.85
CA ILE A 297 -9.84 31.61 -20.71
C ILE A 297 -8.91 32.50 -19.89
N GLU A 298 -8.25 31.93 -18.87
CA GLU A 298 -7.39 32.68 -17.95
C GLU A 298 -6.18 31.88 -17.48
N SER A 299 -5.25 32.57 -16.81
CA SER A 299 -4.06 31.94 -16.24
C SER A 299 -4.40 31.15 -14.97
N LEU A 300 -4.05 29.87 -14.94
CA LEU A 300 -4.17 29.03 -13.75
C LEU A 300 -3.17 29.47 -12.65
N THR A 301 -3.50 29.25 -11.38
CA THR A 301 -2.53 29.37 -10.27
C THR A 301 -1.48 28.24 -10.32
N LEU A 302 -0.41 28.31 -9.51
CA LEU A 302 0.59 27.23 -9.47
C LEU A 302 -0.04 25.90 -9.02
N GLY A 303 -0.89 25.93 -7.99
CA GLY A 303 -1.62 24.75 -7.50
C GLY A 303 -2.59 24.17 -8.54
N GLU A 304 -3.24 25.01 -9.33
CA GLU A 304 -4.09 24.57 -10.43
C GLU A 304 -3.31 23.95 -11.59
N LEU A 305 -2.16 24.52 -11.96
CA LEU A 305 -1.26 23.93 -12.97
C LEU A 305 -0.76 22.57 -12.54
N TRP A 306 -0.29 22.47 -11.30
CA TRP A 306 0.14 21.21 -10.69
C TRP A 306 -0.99 20.17 -10.71
N GLN A 307 -2.16 20.54 -10.17
CA GLN A 307 -3.30 19.62 -10.08
C GLN A 307 -3.74 19.15 -11.47
N ARG A 308 -3.78 20.05 -12.46
CA ARG A 308 -4.11 19.69 -13.85
C ARG A 308 -3.10 18.70 -14.43
N ALA A 309 -1.80 18.92 -14.22
CA ALA A 309 -0.75 18.02 -14.71
C ALA A 309 -0.86 16.63 -14.05
N TRP A 310 -1.01 16.61 -12.72
CA TRP A 310 -1.14 15.39 -11.92
C TRP A 310 -2.38 14.59 -12.29
N LEU A 311 -3.56 15.22 -12.34
CA LEU A 311 -4.82 14.57 -12.74
C LEU A 311 -4.76 14.01 -14.17
N THR A 312 -4.12 14.74 -15.09
CA THR A 312 -3.92 14.25 -16.47
C THR A 312 -3.10 12.96 -16.47
N GLN A 313 -2.05 12.87 -15.66
CA GLN A 313 -1.29 11.63 -15.51
C GLN A 313 -2.10 10.52 -14.83
N GLN A 314 -2.76 10.80 -13.71
CA GLN A 314 -3.48 9.81 -12.90
C GLN A 314 -4.64 9.17 -13.67
N LEU A 315 -5.33 9.94 -14.50
CA LEU A 315 -6.42 9.44 -15.36
C LEU A 315 -5.92 8.72 -16.63
N GLY A 316 -4.62 8.42 -16.71
CA GLY A 316 -4.03 7.57 -17.75
C GLY A 316 -3.38 8.31 -18.92
N HIS A 317 -3.44 9.65 -18.98
CA HIS A 317 -2.90 10.43 -20.10
C HIS A 317 -1.45 10.89 -19.87
N LYS A 318 -0.55 9.95 -19.58
CA LYS A 318 0.87 10.22 -19.22
C LYS A 318 1.59 11.16 -20.20
N THR A 319 1.52 10.89 -21.51
CA THR A 319 2.18 11.72 -22.53
C THR A 319 1.63 13.15 -22.58
N ALA A 320 0.32 13.32 -22.40
CA ALA A 320 -0.30 14.64 -22.36
C ALA A 320 0.07 15.43 -21.11
N ALA A 321 0.45 14.75 -20.01
CA ALA A 321 0.91 15.39 -18.78
C ALA A 321 2.31 16.02 -18.88
N ILE A 322 3.17 15.54 -19.79
CA ILE A 322 4.55 16.05 -19.98
C ILE A 322 4.60 17.57 -20.17
N PRO A 323 3.94 18.17 -21.18
CA PRO A 323 3.97 19.63 -21.37
C PRO A 323 3.34 20.40 -20.21
N LEU A 324 2.44 19.77 -19.44
CA LEU A 324 1.81 20.37 -18.26
C LEU A 324 2.79 20.43 -17.08
N TYR A 325 3.54 19.35 -16.80
CA TYR A 325 4.60 19.38 -15.80
C TYR A 325 5.72 20.37 -16.17
N GLN A 326 6.09 20.44 -17.45
CA GLN A 326 7.03 21.47 -17.91
C GLN A 326 6.50 22.89 -17.66
N ALA A 327 5.20 23.12 -17.77
CA ALA A 327 4.60 24.42 -17.44
C ALA A 327 4.68 24.73 -15.94
N VAL A 328 4.48 23.73 -15.07
CA VAL A 328 4.69 23.86 -13.62
C VAL A 328 6.15 24.25 -13.34
N LEU A 329 7.11 23.54 -13.92
CA LEU A 329 8.54 23.77 -13.71
C LEU A 329 9.04 25.11 -14.27
N ARG A 330 8.40 25.66 -15.30
CA ARG A 330 8.69 27.04 -15.75
C ARG A 330 8.33 28.10 -14.72
N ARG A 331 7.32 27.85 -13.89
CA ARG A 331 6.89 28.76 -12.82
C ARG A 331 7.57 28.47 -11.48
N SER A 332 7.85 27.20 -11.19
CA SER A 332 8.54 26.76 -9.99
C SER A 332 9.64 25.74 -10.36
N PRO A 333 10.86 26.21 -10.67
CA PRO A 333 11.97 25.36 -11.10
C PRO A 333 12.45 24.33 -10.07
N TYR A 334 12.04 24.47 -8.80
CA TYR A 334 12.42 23.58 -7.70
C TYR A 334 11.24 22.73 -7.19
N HIS A 335 10.14 22.65 -7.96
CA HIS A 335 8.97 21.85 -7.57
C HIS A 335 9.29 20.35 -7.62
N ALA A 336 9.59 19.76 -6.46
CA ALA A 336 10.09 18.40 -6.34
C ALA A 336 9.17 17.34 -6.95
N GLN A 337 7.86 17.38 -6.64
CA GLN A 337 6.88 16.42 -7.18
C GLN A 337 6.74 16.52 -8.71
N ALA A 338 6.73 17.72 -9.29
CA ALA A 338 6.70 17.89 -10.74
C ALA A 338 7.95 17.33 -11.43
N HIS A 339 9.13 17.50 -10.82
CA HIS A 339 10.35 16.83 -11.26
C HIS A 339 10.25 15.30 -11.17
N TYR A 340 9.75 14.76 -10.07
CA TYR A 340 9.60 13.31 -9.90
C TYR A 340 8.66 12.70 -10.95
N HIS A 341 7.46 13.25 -11.09
CA HIS A 341 6.45 12.74 -12.02
C HIS A 341 6.86 12.89 -13.48
N LEU A 342 7.45 14.04 -13.87
CA LEU A 342 8.00 14.23 -15.21
C LEU A 342 9.17 13.27 -15.47
N GLY A 343 10.08 13.14 -14.51
CA GLY A 343 11.22 12.23 -14.59
C GLY A 343 10.80 10.78 -14.79
N LYS A 344 9.81 10.33 -14.01
CA LYS A 344 9.22 8.99 -14.11
C LYS A 344 8.62 8.74 -15.49
N ILE A 345 7.76 9.63 -15.99
CA ILE A 345 7.13 9.46 -17.32
C ILE A 345 8.20 9.40 -18.42
N LEU A 346 9.20 10.29 -18.37
CA LEU A 346 10.26 10.32 -19.38
C LEU A 346 11.08 9.04 -19.38
N VAL A 347 11.45 8.54 -18.20
CA VAL A 347 12.18 7.29 -18.03
C VAL A 347 11.37 6.09 -18.53
N GLU A 348 10.07 6.02 -18.19
CA GLU A 348 9.16 4.97 -18.70
C GLU A 348 9.03 4.98 -20.23
N GLN A 349 9.34 6.11 -20.89
CA GLN A 349 9.37 6.28 -22.34
C GLN A 349 10.79 6.20 -22.92
N ASP A 350 11.74 5.60 -22.19
CA ASP A 350 13.16 5.49 -22.55
C ASP A 350 13.89 6.83 -22.77
N ASN A 351 13.28 7.94 -22.37
CA ASN A 351 13.87 9.28 -22.48
C ASN A 351 14.74 9.60 -21.27
N TRP A 352 16.05 9.54 -21.51
CA TRP A 352 17.12 9.82 -20.55
C TRP A 352 17.12 11.22 -19.91
N HIS A 353 16.45 12.21 -20.49
CA HIS A 353 16.28 13.52 -19.84
C HIS A 353 15.54 13.39 -18.50
N GLY A 354 14.73 12.33 -18.32
CA GLY A 354 14.06 12.02 -17.06
C GLY A 354 15.03 11.82 -15.89
N ILE A 355 16.26 11.34 -16.14
CA ILE A 355 17.28 11.15 -15.10
C ILE A 355 17.61 12.46 -14.39
N ALA A 356 17.75 13.57 -15.13
CA ALA A 356 18.05 14.88 -14.56
C ALA A 356 16.91 15.36 -13.66
N HIS A 357 15.66 15.12 -14.08
CA HIS A 357 14.49 15.46 -13.27
C HIS A 357 14.40 14.61 -11.99
N LEU A 358 14.64 13.30 -12.06
CA LEU A 358 14.64 12.43 -10.87
C LEU A 358 15.73 12.83 -9.86
N LYS A 359 16.93 13.20 -10.34
CA LYS A 359 18.01 13.71 -9.48
C LYS A 359 17.62 15.01 -8.77
N GLN A 360 16.97 15.92 -9.49
CA GLN A 360 16.50 17.18 -8.92
C GLN A 360 15.42 16.93 -7.86
N ALA A 361 14.44 16.06 -8.14
CA ALA A 361 13.41 15.69 -7.18
C ALA A 361 13.99 15.11 -5.88
N MET A 362 14.95 14.20 -6.01
CA MET A 362 15.68 13.61 -4.89
C MET A 362 16.47 14.63 -4.08
N ALA A 363 17.03 15.67 -4.71
CA ALA A 363 17.75 16.74 -4.01
C ALA A 363 16.81 17.71 -3.29
N SER A 364 15.59 17.89 -3.81
CA SER A 364 14.62 18.86 -3.30
C SER A 364 13.67 18.34 -2.23
N HIS A 365 13.52 17.01 -2.06
CA HIS A 365 12.57 16.46 -1.11
C HIS A 365 13.03 15.12 -0.49
N PRO A 366 13.13 15.02 0.85
CA PRO A 366 13.63 13.80 1.52
C PRO A 366 12.82 12.54 1.21
N THR A 367 11.48 12.64 1.17
CA THR A 367 10.61 11.48 0.90
C THR A 367 10.73 10.95 -0.54
N LEU A 368 11.31 11.73 -1.46
CA LEU A 368 11.49 11.34 -2.86
C LEU A 368 12.83 10.63 -3.11
N VAL A 369 13.72 10.55 -2.12
CA VAL A 369 15.04 9.93 -2.28
C VAL A 369 14.95 8.46 -2.67
N ILE A 370 14.18 7.67 -1.91
CA ILE A 370 13.99 6.24 -2.19
C ILE A 370 13.30 6.01 -3.54
N PRO A 371 12.11 6.57 -3.83
CA PRO A 371 11.43 6.28 -5.09
C PRO A 371 12.22 6.79 -6.31
N CYS A 372 12.99 7.89 -6.19
CA CYS A 372 13.88 8.31 -7.28
C CYS A 372 15.10 7.39 -7.43
N ALA A 373 15.68 6.91 -6.33
CA ALA A 373 16.83 6.00 -6.37
C ALA A 373 16.44 4.66 -7.00
N GLU A 374 15.24 4.14 -6.72
CA GLU A 374 14.69 2.95 -7.36
C GLU A 374 14.55 3.13 -8.87
N LEU A 375 13.85 4.19 -9.33
CA LEU A 375 13.72 4.45 -10.76
C LEU A 375 15.08 4.67 -11.46
N LEU A 376 16.02 5.34 -10.80
CA LEU A 376 17.37 5.56 -11.35
C LEU A 376 18.18 4.25 -11.41
N TYR A 377 18.03 3.38 -10.42
CA TYR A 377 18.61 2.04 -10.42
C TYR A 377 18.14 1.26 -11.65
N GLU A 378 16.83 1.15 -11.83
CA GLU A 378 16.19 0.42 -12.94
C GLU A 378 16.67 0.93 -14.31
N VAL A 379 16.75 2.25 -14.48
CA VAL A 379 17.23 2.88 -15.72
C VAL A 379 18.69 2.57 -16.03
N TYR A 380 19.56 2.62 -15.03
CA TYR A 380 20.97 2.32 -15.25
C TYR A 380 21.20 0.83 -15.43
N GLN A 381 20.43 -0.01 -14.75
CA GLN A 381 20.47 -1.46 -14.87
C GLN A 381 20.04 -1.93 -16.26
N SER A 382 18.87 -1.48 -16.76
CA SER A 382 18.37 -1.84 -18.11
C SER A 382 19.35 -1.44 -19.23
N ARG A 383 20.16 -0.41 -18.98
CA ARG A 383 21.22 0.08 -19.88
C ARG A 383 22.59 -0.53 -19.63
N ARG A 384 22.70 -1.52 -18.75
CA ARG A 384 23.95 -2.21 -18.37
C ARG A 384 25.02 -1.27 -17.81
N GLN A 385 24.62 -0.15 -17.20
CA GLN A 385 25.50 0.80 -16.53
C GLN A 385 25.63 0.45 -15.03
N TRP A 386 26.12 -0.75 -14.75
CA TRP A 386 26.14 -1.37 -13.42
C TRP A 386 26.76 -0.49 -12.34
N HIS A 387 27.88 0.17 -12.65
CA HIS A 387 28.54 1.06 -11.69
C HIS A 387 27.66 2.23 -11.26
N LYS A 388 26.85 2.79 -12.18
CA LYS A 388 25.91 3.87 -11.84
C LYS A 388 24.68 3.33 -11.12
N ALA A 389 24.20 2.15 -11.49
CA ALA A 389 23.12 1.49 -10.78
C ALA A 389 23.50 1.26 -9.31
N ASP A 390 24.71 0.76 -9.04
CA ASP A 390 25.18 0.49 -7.68
C ASP A 390 25.23 1.76 -6.79
N ILE A 391 25.51 2.93 -7.36
CA ILE A 391 25.43 4.22 -6.62
C ILE A 391 24.03 4.44 -6.06
N TYR A 392 22.97 4.20 -6.84
CA TYR A 392 21.59 4.41 -6.38
C TYR A 392 21.10 3.29 -5.48
N ARG A 393 21.60 2.06 -5.68
CA ARG A 393 21.42 0.96 -4.72
C ARG A 393 21.95 1.35 -3.34
N GLN A 394 23.20 1.80 -3.25
CA GLN A 394 23.80 2.23 -1.97
C GLN A 394 23.05 3.43 -1.38
N ARG A 395 22.64 4.38 -2.22
CA ARG A 395 21.91 5.56 -1.76
C ARG A 395 20.55 5.21 -1.15
N ARG A 396 19.82 4.27 -1.75
CA ARG A 396 18.56 3.73 -1.20
C ARG A 396 18.78 3.11 0.17
N GLN A 397 19.78 2.24 0.31
CA GLN A 397 20.12 1.57 1.58
C GLN A 397 20.47 2.59 2.68
N GLN A 398 21.29 3.58 2.37
CA GLN A 398 21.69 4.62 3.34
C GLN A 398 20.52 5.48 3.82
N HIS A 399 19.47 5.64 3.01
CA HIS A 399 18.34 6.51 3.31
C HIS A 399 17.11 5.77 3.85
N GLN A 400 17.14 4.44 3.99
CA GLN A 400 15.97 3.65 4.41
C GLN A 400 15.44 4.07 5.78
N ALA A 401 16.31 4.13 6.80
CA ALA A 401 15.92 4.55 8.15
C ALA A 401 15.47 6.02 8.22
N LEU A 402 16.21 6.93 7.56
CA LEU A 402 15.86 8.35 7.52
C LEU A 402 14.53 8.59 6.80
N TRP A 403 14.27 7.84 5.74
CA TRP A 403 13.02 7.92 4.99
C TRP A 403 11.84 7.43 5.83
N ALA A 404 11.99 6.36 6.61
CA ALA A 404 10.95 5.87 7.51
C ALA A 404 10.56 6.92 8.56
N ILE A 405 11.55 7.54 9.20
CA ILE A 405 11.35 8.64 10.16
C ILE A 405 10.67 9.84 9.48
N ALA A 406 11.23 10.31 8.36
CA ALA A 406 10.69 11.46 7.63
C ALA A 406 9.27 11.20 7.11
N THR A 407 8.95 9.97 6.73
CA THR A 407 7.62 9.58 6.25
C THR A 407 6.64 9.51 7.41
N ASP A 408 6.99 8.90 8.54
CA ASP A 408 6.13 8.86 9.73
C ASP A 408 5.87 10.27 10.27
N GLU A 409 6.89 11.12 10.40
CA GLU A 409 6.71 12.51 10.82
C GLU A 409 5.78 13.27 9.86
N ARG A 410 5.87 13.00 8.55
CA ARG A 410 5.05 13.66 7.53
C ARG A 410 3.63 13.10 7.40
N THR A 411 3.43 11.82 7.68
CA THR A 411 2.13 11.15 7.51
C THR A 411 1.31 11.10 8.79
N THR A 412 1.96 11.17 9.95
CA THR A 412 1.30 11.09 11.26
C THR A 412 1.09 12.50 11.84
N LEU A 413 -0.16 12.85 12.12
CA LEU A 413 -0.52 14.07 12.85
C LEU A 413 -0.59 13.80 14.35
N ARG A 414 0.18 14.57 15.12
CA ARG A 414 0.26 14.47 16.57
C ARG A 414 -0.18 15.78 17.21
N PRO A 415 -0.88 15.75 18.35
CA PRO A 415 -1.21 16.98 19.08
C PRO A 415 0.01 17.80 19.51
N SER A 416 1.18 17.16 19.66
CA SER A 416 2.46 17.78 20.03
C SER A 416 3.20 18.39 18.84
N ASP A 417 2.69 18.26 17.62
CA ASP A 417 3.32 18.84 16.44
C ASP A 417 3.30 20.37 16.50
N GLN A 418 4.33 20.99 15.90
CA GLN A 418 4.41 22.44 15.81
C GLN A 418 3.61 22.94 14.59
N PHE A 419 2.42 23.45 14.86
CA PHE A 419 1.57 24.09 13.85
C PHE A 419 1.79 25.61 13.80
N GLN A 420 1.87 26.14 12.58
CA GLN A 420 2.11 27.54 12.29
C GLN A 420 1.03 28.08 11.33
N PRO A 421 0.84 29.41 11.25
CA PRO A 421 -0.04 30.02 10.25
C PRO A 421 0.36 29.61 8.82
N HIS A 422 -0.62 29.42 7.94
CA HIS A 422 -0.41 28.87 6.61
C HIS A 422 0.30 29.82 5.62
N GLN A 423 0.20 31.15 5.83
CA GLN A 423 0.88 32.17 5.02
C GLN A 423 0.60 32.09 3.50
N LEU A 424 -0.58 31.59 3.13
CA LEU A 424 -0.98 31.53 1.72
C LEU A 424 -1.42 32.91 1.21
N PRO A 425 -1.21 33.21 -0.08
CA PRO A 425 -1.74 34.42 -0.69
C PRO A 425 -3.27 34.50 -0.59
N PRO A 426 -3.86 35.72 -0.46
CA PRO A 426 -5.32 35.89 -0.38
C PRO A 426 -6.10 35.27 -1.54
N GLU A 427 -5.53 35.29 -2.75
CA GLU A 427 -6.15 34.70 -3.94
C GLU A 427 -6.30 33.17 -3.82
N GLU A 428 -5.26 32.48 -3.32
CA GLU A 428 -5.32 31.04 -3.07
C GLU A 428 -6.30 30.71 -1.93
N CYS A 429 -6.33 31.54 -0.88
CA CYS A 429 -7.32 31.39 0.20
C CYS A 429 -8.75 31.51 -0.31
N GLN A 430 -9.03 32.49 -1.18
CA GLN A 430 -10.36 32.68 -1.77
C GLN A 430 -10.74 31.49 -2.67
N GLN A 431 -9.83 31.03 -3.52
CA GLN A 431 -10.04 29.87 -4.39
C GLN A 431 -10.42 28.62 -3.57
N LEU A 432 -9.70 28.37 -2.47
CA LEU A 432 -9.97 27.25 -1.57
C LEU A 432 -11.32 27.43 -0.86
N ALA A 433 -11.63 28.63 -0.35
CA ALA A 433 -12.90 28.93 0.30
C ALA A 433 -14.09 28.71 -0.65
N ASP A 434 -13.98 29.12 -1.92
CA ASP A 434 -15.02 28.91 -2.94
C ASP A 434 -15.25 27.42 -3.22
N TYR A 435 -14.18 26.61 -3.27
CA TYR A 435 -14.29 25.16 -3.40
C TYR A 435 -15.03 24.55 -2.20
N PHE A 436 -14.62 24.88 -0.98
CA PHE A 436 -15.25 24.34 0.23
C PHE A 436 -16.69 24.83 0.42
N HIS A 437 -17.03 26.01 -0.11
CA HIS A 437 -18.40 26.50 -0.12
C HIS A 437 -19.35 25.60 -0.92
N GLN A 438 -18.86 24.99 -2.01
CA GLN A 438 -19.63 24.07 -2.86
C GLN A 438 -19.79 22.69 -2.21
N CYS A 439 -18.93 22.33 -1.25
CA CYS A 439 -19.02 21.06 -0.53
C CYS A 439 -20.11 21.12 0.56
N ALA A 440 -21.27 20.51 0.31
CA ALA A 440 -22.42 20.54 1.22
C ALA A 440 -22.12 20.01 2.64
N GLU A 441 -21.27 18.99 2.75
CA GLU A 441 -20.89 18.32 4.00
C GLU A 441 -19.86 19.11 4.84
N VAL A 442 -19.28 20.18 4.31
CA VAL A 442 -18.26 20.99 5.01
C VAL A 442 -18.93 22.11 5.80
N GLN A 443 -18.74 22.10 7.13
CA GLN A 443 -19.17 23.18 8.02
C GLN A 443 -18.08 24.26 8.16
N ALA A 444 -16.84 23.84 8.41
CA ALA A 444 -15.71 24.74 8.54
C ALA A 444 -14.40 24.05 8.16
N ILE A 445 -13.42 24.84 7.72
CA ILE A 445 -12.08 24.41 7.33
C ILE A 445 -11.06 25.24 8.08
N TYR A 446 -10.16 24.56 8.76
CA TYR A 446 -8.96 25.12 9.36
C TYR A 446 -7.76 24.72 8.50
N LEU A 447 -6.87 25.66 8.21
CA LEU A 447 -5.65 25.43 7.46
C LEU A 447 -4.44 25.88 8.29
N VAL A 448 -3.54 24.95 8.55
CA VAL A 448 -2.28 25.22 9.26
C VAL A 448 -1.11 24.60 8.52
N LYS A 449 0.09 25.07 8.84
CA LYS A 449 1.37 24.56 8.33
C LYS A 449 2.05 23.76 9.45
N LYS A 450 2.41 22.51 9.19
CA LYS A 450 3.29 21.70 10.05
C LYS A 450 4.74 21.91 9.59
N GLY A 451 5.57 22.42 10.49
CA GLY A 451 7.02 22.58 10.26
C GLY A 451 7.80 21.33 10.66
N PHE A 452 9.01 21.17 10.09
CA PHE A 452 9.93 20.08 10.39
C PHE A 452 11.30 20.63 10.78
N ALA A 453 12.11 19.80 11.43
CA ALA A 453 13.52 20.06 11.67
C ALA A 453 14.35 19.10 10.79
N PRO A 454 15.30 19.60 9.97
CA PRO A 454 15.75 21.00 9.85
C PRO A 454 14.70 21.91 9.19
N ALA A 455 14.76 23.22 9.48
CA ALA A 455 13.73 24.19 9.05
C ALA A 455 13.60 24.38 7.53
N ASP A 456 14.58 23.92 6.76
CA ASP A 456 14.60 23.96 5.30
C ASP A 456 13.76 22.84 4.67
N ASP A 457 13.28 21.89 5.48
CA ASP A 457 12.40 20.83 4.98
C ASP A 457 11.07 21.40 4.49
N PRO A 458 10.59 20.97 3.32
CA PRO A 458 9.33 21.45 2.76
C PRO A 458 8.18 21.14 3.72
N PRO A 459 7.38 22.15 4.11
CA PRO A 459 6.36 21.95 5.11
C PRO A 459 5.16 21.19 4.56
N ILE A 460 4.36 20.66 5.48
CA ILE A 460 3.09 20.03 5.15
C ILE A 460 1.95 20.94 5.58
N TYR A 461 0.97 21.09 4.70
CA TYR A 461 -0.27 21.77 5.03
C TYR A 461 -1.28 20.77 5.57
N VAL A 462 -2.07 21.21 6.55
CA VAL A 462 -3.09 20.39 7.19
C VAL A 462 -4.43 21.09 7.09
N PHE A 463 -5.37 20.48 6.37
CA PHE A 463 -6.77 20.87 6.39
C PHE A 463 -7.51 20.11 7.50
N GLY A 464 -7.84 20.82 8.58
CA GLY A 464 -8.74 20.37 9.61
C GLY A 464 -10.20 20.64 9.21
N VAL A 465 -10.94 19.59 8.87
CA VAL A 465 -12.31 19.69 8.35
C VAL A 465 -13.32 19.43 9.46
N VAL A 466 -14.21 20.39 9.70
CA VAL A 466 -15.40 20.18 10.53
C VAL A 466 -16.54 19.80 9.59
N ARG A 467 -17.03 18.55 9.72
CA ARG A 467 -18.16 18.06 8.94
C ARG A 467 -19.49 18.52 9.54
N ARG A 468 -20.43 18.87 8.69
CA ARG A 468 -21.84 19.03 9.07
C ARG A 468 -22.46 17.65 9.26
N PHE A 469 -23.35 17.51 10.24
CA PHE A 469 -24.12 16.28 10.40
C PHE A 469 -25.00 16.07 9.16
N VAL A 470 -24.75 14.98 8.43
CA VAL A 470 -25.58 14.50 7.32
C VAL A 470 -26.05 13.11 7.73
N SER A 471 -27.36 12.88 7.68
CA SER A 471 -27.99 11.61 8.10
C SER A 471 -27.22 10.40 7.59
N GLU A 472 -26.77 9.53 8.51
CA GLU A 472 -25.94 8.33 8.25
C GLU A 472 -26.66 7.20 7.48
N ARG A 473 -27.84 7.46 6.90
CA ARG A 473 -28.66 6.44 6.24
C ARG A 473 -28.68 6.65 4.73
N GLY A 474 -27.98 5.76 4.01
CA GLY A 474 -28.03 5.66 2.55
C GLY A 474 -26.76 5.03 1.95
N ALA A 475 -26.85 4.53 0.72
CA ALA A 475 -25.71 3.98 -0.03
C ALA A 475 -24.62 5.05 -0.37
N GLU A 476 -24.97 6.33 -0.24
CA GLU A 476 -24.08 7.47 -0.52
C GLU A 476 -23.31 7.98 0.72
N HIS A 477 -23.49 7.36 1.89
CA HIS A 477 -22.80 7.79 3.10
C HIS A 477 -21.29 7.48 3.04
N ARG A 478 -20.47 8.52 3.09
CA ARG A 478 -19.00 8.42 3.20
C ARG A 478 -18.60 8.50 4.67
N ASP A 479 -17.86 7.49 5.13
CA ASP A 479 -17.09 7.62 6.36
C ASP A 479 -16.05 8.76 6.24
N ASN A 480 -15.36 9.06 7.33
CA ASN A 480 -14.43 10.19 7.38
C ASN A 480 -13.23 10.02 6.45
N THR A 481 -12.71 8.80 6.37
CA THR A 481 -11.56 8.44 5.53
C THR A 481 -11.89 8.70 4.05
N HIS A 482 -12.99 8.14 3.56
CA HIS A 482 -13.42 8.31 2.17
C HIS A 482 -13.86 9.74 1.88
N PHE A 483 -14.47 10.43 2.84
CA PHE A 483 -14.80 11.85 2.69
C PHE A 483 -13.55 12.73 2.53
N CYS A 484 -12.50 12.50 3.32
CA CYS A 484 -11.22 13.19 3.18
C CYS A 484 -10.57 12.93 1.81
N GLN A 485 -10.56 11.67 1.36
CA GLN A 485 -10.03 11.30 0.04
C GLN A 485 -10.83 11.98 -1.09
N TRP A 486 -12.16 11.99 -1.00
CA TRP A 486 -13.03 12.65 -1.97
C TRP A 486 -12.82 14.17 -2.00
N LEU A 487 -12.67 14.83 -0.85
CA LEU A 487 -12.32 16.25 -0.77
C LEU A 487 -10.96 16.52 -1.42
N GLN A 488 -9.95 15.73 -1.08
CA GLN A 488 -8.59 15.89 -1.60
C GLN A 488 -8.55 15.71 -3.13
N ALA A 489 -9.36 14.80 -3.67
CA ALA A 489 -9.46 14.53 -5.10
C ALA A 489 -9.93 15.73 -5.94
N GLY A 490 -10.75 16.62 -5.35
CA GLY A 490 -11.23 17.84 -5.99
C GLY A 490 -10.38 19.09 -5.73
N LEU A 491 -9.48 19.03 -4.75
CA LEU A 491 -8.72 20.17 -4.27
C LEU A 491 -7.59 20.53 -5.24
N CYS A 492 -7.32 21.82 -5.43
CA CYS A 492 -6.18 22.31 -6.20
C CYS A 492 -5.16 22.91 -5.22
N PHE A 493 -4.07 22.20 -4.96
CA PHE A 493 -3.07 22.63 -3.99
C PHE A 493 -1.67 22.16 -4.42
N ALA A 494 -0.68 23.06 -4.41
CA ALA A 494 0.66 22.80 -4.99
C ALA A 494 1.63 22.10 -4.03
N ALA A 495 1.35 22.14 -2.73
CA ALA A 495 2.24 21.64 -1.70
C ALA A 495 1.71 20.33 -1.08
N ASP A 496 2.59 19.67 -0.31
CA ASP A 496 2.21 18.46 0.41
C ASP A 496 1.08 18.76 1.39
N LEU A 497 0.08 17.87 1.38
CA LEU A 497 -1.18 18.11 2.04
C LEU A 497 -1.71 16.89 2.78
N GLN A 498 -2.26 17.15 3.95
CA GLN A 498 -3.09 16.21 4.70
C GLN A 498 -4.47 16.81 4.99
N VAL A 499 -5.49 15.96 4.91
CA VAL A 499 -6.87 16.31 5.25
C VAL A 499 -7.31 15.43 6.40
N VAL A 500 -7.82 16.04 7.48
CA VAL A 500 -8.26 15.32 8.68
C VAL A 500 -9.60 15.85 9.16
N VAL A 501 -10.51 14.97 9.57
CA VAL A 501 -11.80 15.38 10.16
C VAL A 501 -11.64 15.71 11.65
N LEU A 502 -12.17 16.87 12.05
CA LEU A 502 -12.15 17.38 13.43
C LEU A 502 -13.49 17.08 14.12
N HIS A 503 -13.63 15.87 14.66
CA HIS A 503 -14.87 15.34 15.25
C HIS A 503 -15.32 16.01 16.55
N GLN A 504 -14.38 16.40 17.40
CA GLN A 504 -14.68 16.99 18.70
C GLN A 504 -13.76 18.17 19.00
N PRO A 505 -14.31 19.34 19.40
CA PRO A 505 -13.51 20.49 19.84
C PRO A 505 -12.60 20.20 21.05
N SER A 506 -12.93 19.16 21.82
CA SER A 506 -12.22 18.77 23.04
C SER A 506 -10.93 17.98 22.80
N LEU A 507 -10.76 17.39 21.61
CA LEU A 507 -9.58 16.57 21.29
C LEU A 507 -8.30 17.43 21.18
N PRO A 508 -7.17 16.97 21.72
CA PRO A 508 -5.92 17.74 21.74
C PRO A 508 -5.47 18.26 20.37
N LEU A 509 -5.57 17.44 19.32
CA LEU A 509 -5.21 17.84 17.95
C LEU A 509 -6.11 18.97 17.41
N CYS A 510 -7.41 18.90 17.67
CA CYS A 510 -8.37 19.93 17.26
C CYS A 510 -8.06 21.27 17.94
N LYS A 511 -7.72 21.24 19.23
CA LYS A 511 -7.29 22.45 19.96
C LYS A 511 -5.99 23.02 19.40
N ALA A 512 -4.98 22.18 19.16
CA ALA A 512 -3.70 22.59 18.61
C ALA A 512 -3.87 23.33 17.27
N ILE A 513 -4.68 22.78 16.35
CA ILE A 513 -4.94 23.39 15.04
C ILE A 513 -5.75 24.69 15.18
N ARG A 514 -6.82 24.70 15.99
CA ARG A 514 -7.72 25.87 16.12
C ARG A 514 -7.09 27.06 16.85
N GLN A 515 -6.08 26.83 17.68
CA GLN A 515 -5.38 27.90 18.41
C GLN A 515 -4.37 28.66 17.54
N VAL A 516 -4.01 28.12 16.37
CA VAL A 516 -3.11 28.81 15.44
C VAL A 516 -3.81 30.06 14.89
N ASN A 517 -3.11 31.19 14.93
CA ASN A 517 -3.62 32.44 14.41
C ASN A 517 -3.92 32.32 12.90
N GLN A 518 -5.05 32.88 12.47
CA GLN A 518 -5.53 32.81 11.08
C GLN A 518 -5.75 31.39 10.54
N ALA A 519 -5.93 30.39 11.41
CA ALA A 519 -6.18 29.02 10.97
C ALA A 519 -7.54 28.85 10.28
N LEU A 520 -8.58 29.61 10.66
CA LEU A 520 -9.91 29.46 10.06
C LEU A 520 -9.91 30.02 8.63
N LEU A 521 -9.97 29.13 7.64
CA LEU A 521 -9.99 29.48 6.22
C LEU A 521 -11.41 29.67 5.69
N TYR A 522 -12.33 28.78 6.08
CA TYR A 522 -13.72 28.81 5.64
C TYR A 522 -14.64 28.40 6.78
N GLY A 523 -15.78 29.07 6.90
CA GLY A 523 -16.83 28.72 7.84
C GLY A 523 -18.18 29.06 7.25
N ARG A 524 -19.07 28.07 7.17
CA ARG A 524 -20.45 28.29 6.76
C ARG A 524 -21.20 28.93 7.93
N ARG A 525 -21.83 30.07 7.69
CA ARG A 525 -22.63 30.81 8.67
C ARG A 525 -23.92 30.08 9.02
#